data_AF-A0A1G1VG27-F1
#
_entry.id   AF-A0A1G1VG27-F1
#
_cell.length_a   1.000
_cell.length_b   1.000
_cell.length_c   1.000
_cell.angle_alpha   90.00
_cell.angle_beta   90.00
_cell.angle_gamma   90.00
#
_symmetry.space_group_name_H-M   'P 1'
#
loop_
_entity.id
_entity.type
_entity.pdbx_description
1 polymer ?
#
loop_
_entity_poly.entity_id
_entity_poly.type
_entity_poly.pdbx_seq_one_letter_code
_entity_poly.pdbx_strand_id
1 'polypeptide(L)'
;MRKNIFAPILVLLFSFSFLFVQPTFAQTQPFNQGRVEVQQAGNPNGGVATLIGLERIVSNILTIALGLASIVLFIMFVIGGFNYLTASGDPKAVDAAQKTLTHAIAGLVVLVLAYLILLLIKQITGVDVTLFRIYKP
;
A
#
# COMPACT_ATOMS: atom_id res chain seq x y z
N MET A 1 -0.31 -36.92 22.84
CA MET A 1 -0.90 -36.53 21.53
C MET A 1 -1.20 -35.03 21.56
N ARG A 2 -0.29 -34.16 21.11
CA ARG A 2 -0.57 -32.72 20.98
C ARG A 2 -1.57 -32.55 19.83
N LYS A 3 -2.77 -32.06 20.12
CA LYS A 3 -3.82 -31.84 19.11
C LYS A 3 -3.41 -30.63 18.25
N ASN A 4 -3.18 -30.84 16.95
CA ASN A 4 -2.72 -29.83 15.99
C ASN A 4 -3.85 -28.84 15.62
N ILE A 5 -4.33 -28.08 16.59
CA ILE A 5 -5.41 -27.09 16.44
C ILE A 5 -4.99 -25.86 15.61
N PHE A 6 -3.69 -25.60 15.48
CA PHE A 6 -3.17 -24.46 14.70
C PHE A 6 -3.26 -24.65 13.17
N ALA A 7 -3.18 -25.89 12.68
CA ALA A 7 -3.27 -26.18 11.25
C ALA A 7 -4.61 -25.78 10.62
N PRO A 8 -5.79 -26.10 11.21
CA PRO A 8 -7.07 -25.68 10.63
C PRO A 8 -7.31 -24.17 10.70
N ILE A 9 -6.82 -23.47 11.73
CA ILE A 9 -6.96 -22.01 11.88
C ILE A 9 -6.20 -21.27 10.77
N LEU A 10 -5.00 -21.73 10.44
CA LEU A 10 -4.18 -21.12 9.39
C LEU A 10 -4.79 -21.33 7.99
N VAL A 11 -5.37 -22.51 7.74
CA VAL A 11 -6.10 -22.79 6.49
C VAL A 11 -7.37 -21.95 6.38
N LEU A 12 -8.09 -21.73 7.49
CA LEU A 12 -9.26 -20.86 7.53
C LEU A 12 -8.90 -19.40 7.23
N LEU A 13 -7.82 -18.88 7.81
CA LEU A 13 -7.33 -17.51 7.54
C LEU A 13 -6.87 -17.34 6.09
N PHE A 14 -6.21 -18.35 5.51
CA PHE A 14 -5.80 -18.33 4.11
C PHE A 14 -7.01 -18.36 3.16
N SER A 15 -8.04 -19.15 3.47
CA SER A 15 -9.28 -19.21 2.68
C SER A 15 -10.14 -17.94 2.82
N PHE A 16 -10.12 -17.29 3.99
CA PHE A 16 -10.85 -16.04 4.23
C PHE A 16 -10.29 -14.85 3.42
N SER A 17 -9.00 -14.89 3.08
CA SER A 17 -8.37 -13.87 2.23
C SER A 17 -8.96 -13.85 0.81
N PHE A 18 -9.50 -14.98 0.32
CA PHE A 18 -10.16 -15.06 -0.99
C PHE A 18 -11.52 -14.35 -1.03
N LEU A 19 -12.16 -14.09 0.12
CA LEU A 19 -13.43 -13.35 0.18
C LEU A 19 -13.24 -11.83 0.06
N PHE A 20 -12.01 -11.33 0.16
CA PHE A 20 -11.67 -9.91 -0.02
C PHE A 20 -10.91 -9.61 -1.31
N VAL A 21 -10.68 -10.62 -2.17
CA VAL A 21 -10.29 -10.41 -3.57
C VAL A 21 -11.54 -9.94 -4.31
N GLN A 22 -11.91 -8.67 -4.11
CA GLN A 22 -12.88 -8.06 -5.00
C GLN A 22 -12.24 -7.98 -6.38
N PRO A 23 -12.95 -8.32 -7.46
CA PRO A 23 -12.47 -8.02 -8.80
C PRO A 23 -12.29 -6.52 -8.86
N THR A 24 -11.03 -6.06 -8.90
CA THR A 24 -10.75 -4.70 -9.33
C THR A 24 -11.22 -4.61 -10.77
N PHE A 25 -12.42 -4.07 -10.96
CA PHE A 25 -12.89 -3.66 -12.27
C PHE A 25 -11.86 -2.67 -12.78
N ALA A 26 -11.00 -3.11 -13.68
CA ALA A 26 -10.26 -2.22 -14.54
C ALA A 26 -11.31 -1.33 -15.19
N GLN A 27 -11.40 -0.07 -14.77
CA GLN A 27 -12.23 0.92 -15.45
C GLN A 27 -11.63 1.15 -16.82
N THR A 28 -11.96 0.30 -17.79
CA THR A 28 -11.95 0.70 -19.18
C THR A 28 -13.18 1.56 -19.38
N GLN A 29 -12.98 2.86 -19.51
CA GLN A 29 -14.02 3.68 -20.10
C GLN A 29 -14.25 3.14 -21.52
N PRO A 30 -15.49 2.78 -21.90
CA PRO A 30 -15.78 2.40 -23.27
C PRO A 30 -15.38 3.55 -24.18
N PHE A 31 -14.61 3.26 -25.23
CA PHE A 31 -14.26 4.23 -26.26
C PHE A 31 -15.53 4.51 -27.08
N ASN A 32 -16.39 5.37 -26.55
CA ASN A 32 -17.59 5.80 -27.22
C ASN A 32 -17.16 6.72 -28.37
N GLN A 33 -17.14 6.17 -29.59
CA GLN A 33 -16.91 6.90 -30.83
C GLN A 33 -18.07 7.90 -31.04
N GLY A 34 -17.99 9.03 -30.37
CA GLY A 34 -19.03 10.04 -30.37
C GLY A 34 -18.74 11.10 -29.33
N ARG A 35 -17.79 11.97 -29.67
CA ARG A 35 -17.22 13.06 -28.84
C ARG A 35 -16.37 12.54 -27.69
N VAL A 36 -15.08 12.51 -27.96
CA VAL A 36 -14.02 12.56 -26.95
C VAL A 36 -14.28 13.82 -26.10
N GLU A 37 -14.96 13.67 -24.97
CA GLU A 37 -14.82 14.64 -23.88
C GLU A 37 -13.41 14.47 -23.33
N VAL A 38 -12.47 15.11 -24.02
CA VAL A 38 -11.28 15.67 -23.39
C VAL A 38 -11.82 16.65 -22.35
N GLN A 39 -12.09 16.18 -21.12
CA GLN A 39 -12.11 17.10 -19.99
C GLN A 39 -10.69 17.63 -19.85
N GLN A 40 -10.54 18.82 -20.40
CA GLN A 40 -9.32 19.54 -20.67
C GLN A 40 -8.54 19.78 -19.38
N ALA A 41 -7.49 18.98 -19.16
CA ALA A 41 -6.23 19.57 -18.71
C ALA A 41 -5.43 20.07 -19.92
N GLY A 42 -6.07 20.93 -20.74
CA GLY A 42 -5.46 21.87 -21.68
C GLY A 42 -4.65 21.31 -22.87
N ASN A 43 -5.29 20.64 -23.84
CA ASN A 43 -4.94 20.77 -25.28
C ASN A 43 -6.01 20.03 -26.13
N PRO A 44 -6.60 20.60 -27.21
CA PRO A 44 -7.61 19.93 -28.04
C PRO A 44 -7.04 19.07 -29.17
N ASN A 45 -5.71 18.97 -29.33
CA ASN A 45 -5.10 18.24 -30.44
C ASN A 45 -4.34 17.02 -29.92
N GLY A 46 -4.73 15.84 -30.39
CA GLY A 46 -4.23 14.55 -29.94
C GLY A 46 -2.71 14.38 -30.11
N GLY A 47 -2.18 13.42 -29.34
CA GLY A 47 -0.98 12.71 -29.75
C GLY A 47 0.32 12.99 -28.99
N VAL A 48 0.31 13.49 -27.75
CA VAL A 48 1.48 13.36 -26.87
C VAL A 48 1.07 13.06 -25.43
N ALA A 49 1.78 12.12 -24.80
CA ALA A 49 1.70 11.87 -23.38
C ALA A 49 2.19 13.12 -22.63
N THR A 50 1.28 14.02 -22.28
CA THR A 50 1.56 15.15 -21.39
C THR A 50 1.94 14.63 -20.01
N LEU A 51 2.67 15.44 -19.23
CA LEU A 51 3.10 15.07 -17.87
C LEU A 51 1.91 14.63 -16.96
N ILE A 52 0.69 15.02 -17.31
CA ILE A 52 -0.58 14.58 -16.70
C ILE A 52 -0.83 13.07 -16.85
N GLY A 53 -0.46 12.46 -17.98
CA GLY A 53 -0.55 11.02 -18.19
C GLY A 53 0.44 10.24 -17.32
N LEU A 54 1.66 10.77 -17.18
CA LEU A 54 2.68 10.22 -16.29
C LEU A 54 2.24 10.34 -14.82
N GLU A 55 1.62 11.47 -14.47
CA GLU A 55 1.06 11.70 -13.13
C GLU A 55 0.05 10.63 -12.73
N ARG A 56 -0.90 10.32 -13.61
CA ARG A 56 -1.93 9.31 -13.32
C ARG A 56 -1.34 7.90 -13.17
N ILE A 57 -0.36 7.55 -13.99
CA ILE A 57 0.29 6.23 -13.93
C ILE A 57 1.10 6.09 -12.63
N VAL A 58 1.93 7.09 -12.31
CA VAL A 58 2.76 7.08 -11.11
C VAL A 58 1.89 7.09 -9.85
N SER A 59 0.85 7.93 -9.79
CA SER A 59 -0.07 7.96 -8.65
C SER A 59 -0.78 6.62 -8.42
N ASN A 60 -1.25 5.98 -9.49
CA ASN A 60 -1.91 4.68 -9.38
C ASN A 60 -0.95 3.59 -8.89
N ILE A 61 0.25 3.52 -9.47
CA ILE A 61 1.28 2.54 -9.06
C ILE A 61 1.65 2.75 -7.59
N LEU A 62 1.86 3.99 -7.17
CA LEU A 62 2.25 4.31 -5.80
C LEU A 62 1.13 3.97 -4.80
N THR A 63 -0.12 4.23 -5.16
CA THR A 63 -1.29 3.89 -4.33
C THR A 63 -1.42 2.37 -4.14
N ILE A 64 -1.27 1.60 -5.21
CA ILE A 64 -1.32 0.13 -5.15
C ILE A 64 -0.12 -0.41 -4.36
N ALA A 65 1.08 0.11 -4.61
CA ALA A 65 2.30 -0.32 -3.92
C ALA A 65 2.24 -0.03 -2.41
N LEU A 66 1.81 1.17 -2.01
CA LEU A 66 1.66 1.55 -0.61
C LEU A 66 0.56 0.73 0.09
N GLY A 67 -0.56 0.46 -0.59
CA GLY A 67 -1.62 -0.40 -0.07
C GLY A 67 -1.13 -1.82 0.19
N LEU A 68 -0.46 -2.44 -0.78
CA LEU A 68 0.10 -3.78 -0.64
C LEU A 68 1.21 -3.83 0.42
N ALA A 69 2.11 -2.85 0.43
CA ALA A 69 3.19 -2.77 1.41
C ALA A 69 2.65 -2.69 2.85
N SER A 70 1.58 -1.91 3.06
CA SER A 70 0.97 -1.74 4.39
C SER A 70 0.36 -3.05 4.90
N ILE A 71 -0.31 -3.82 4.02
CA ILE A 71 -0.91 -5.12 4.37
C ILE A 71 0.18 -6.13 4.74
N VAL A 72 1.22 -6.24 3.92
CA VAL A 72 2.34 -7.17 4.18
C VAL A 72 3.04 -6.83 5.49
N LEU A 73 3.28 -5.53 5.72
CA LEU A 73 3.90 -5.05 6.95
C LEU A 73 3.07 -5.35 8.19
N PHE A 74 1.75 -5.17 8.10
CA PHE A 74 0.83 -5.50 9.19
C PHE A 74 0.85 -7.00 9.52
N ILE A 75 0.86 -7.87 8.50
CA ILE A 75 0.94 -9.33 8.70
C ILE A 75 2.27 -9.71 9.38
N MET A 76 3.40 -9.18 8.89
CA MET A 76 4.71 -9.42 9.51
C MET A 76 4.77 -8.91 10.96
N PHE A 77 4.16 -7.76 11.25
CA PHE A 77 4.09 -7.22 12.59
C PHE A 77 3.31 -8.14 13.54
N VAL A 78 2.15 -8.63 13.11
CA VAL A 78 1.32 -9.55 13.90
C VAL A 78 2.04 -10.87 14.16
N ILE A 79 2.62 -11.49 13.12
CA ILE A 79 3.35 -12.77 13.25
C ILE A 79 4.59 -12.60 14.13
N GLY A 80 5.35 -11.51 13.97
CA GLY A 80 6.50 -11.20 14.81
C GLY A 80 6.12 -10.99 16.28
N GLY A 81 5.02 -10.29 16.54
CA GLY A 81 4.47 -10.09 17.88
C GLY A 81 4.01 -11.40 18.54
N PHE A 82 3.27 -12.23 17.82
CA PHE A 82 2.86 -13.55 18.33
C PHE A 82 4.06 -14.45 18.60
N ASN A 83 5.05 -14.50 17.72
CA ASN A 83 6.27 -15.28 17.95
C ASN A 83 7.05 -14.79 19.17
N TYR A 84 7.09 -13.47 19.41
CA TYR A 84 7.74 -12.91 20.60
C TYR A 84 7.02 -13.33 21.89
N LEU A 85 5.69 -13.28 21.91
CA LEU A 85 4.89 -13.69 23.07
C LEU A 85 4.95 -15.20 23.34
N THR A 86 5.05 -16.01 22.29
CA THR A 86 5.01 -17.48 22.39
C THR A 86 6.40 -18.11 22.59
N ALA A 87 7.48 -17.33 22.49
CA ALA A 87 8.86 -17.81 22.61
C ALA A 87 9.20 -18.35 24.02
N SER A 88 8.38 -18.06 25.04
CA SER A 88 8.26 -18.73 26.35
C SER A 88 9.54 -19.30 26.99
N GLY A 89 10.67 -18.59 26.88
CA GLY A 89 11.94 -18.91 27.54
C GLY A 89 13.06 -19.50 26.67
N ASP A 90 12.87 -19.71 25.36
CA ASP A 90 13.99 -20.06 24.46
C ASP A 90 14.67 -18.78 23.93
N PRO A 91 15.92 -18.48 24.33
CA PRO A 91 16.63 -17.28 23.91
C PRO A 91 16.81 -17.17 22.39
N LYS A 92 16.92 -18.30 21.66
CA LYS A 92 17.02 -18.27 20.19
C LYS A 92 15.71 -17.81 19.55
N ALA A 93 14.58 -18.27 20.06
CA ALA A 93 13.27 -17.90 19.54
C ALA A 93 12.93 -16.43 19.85
N VAL A 94 13.31 -15.96 21.05
CA VAL A 94 13.16 -14.54 21.45
C VAL A 94 14.00 -13.62 20.56
N ASP A 95 15.27 -13.96 20.32
CA ASP A 95 16.15 -13.16 19.45
C ASP A 95 15.63 -13.08 18.01
N ALA A 96 15.17 -14.20 17.45
CA ALA A 96 14.59 -14.24 16.12
C ALA A 96 13.30 -13.41 16.01
N ALA A 97 12.44 -13.49 17.03
CA ALA A 97 11.20 -12.73 17.09
C ALA A 97 11.47 -11.22 17.25
N GLN A 98 12.42 -10.83 18.10
CA GLN A 98 12.85 -9.43 18.23
C GLN A 98 13.38 -8.87 16.92
N LYS A 99 14.26 -9.61 16.23
CA LYS A 99 14.74 -9.17 14.91
C LYS A 99 13.59 -8.94 13.95
N THR A 100 12.65 -9.88 13.87
CA THR A 100 11.46 -9.76 13.01
C THR A 100 10.63 -8.52 13.37
N LEU A 101 10.40 -8.29 14.67
CA LEU A 101 9.64 -7.15 15.16
C LEU A 101 10.34 -5.82 14.86
N THR A 102 11.66 -5.75 15.04
CA THR A 102 12.46 -4.56 14.71
C THR A 102 12.38 -4.23 13.22
N HIS A 103 12.40 -5.23 12.33
CA HIS A 103 12.24 -4.99 10.88
C HIS A 103 10.83 -4.49 10.54
N ALA A 104 9.80 -5.05 11.17
CA ALA A 104 8.42 -4.60 10.98
C ALA A 104 8.22 -3.15 11.49
N ILE A 105 8.75 -2.83 12.67
CA ILE A 105 8.70 -1.48 13.24
C ILE A 105 9.51 -0.50 12.39
N ALA A 106 10.71 -0.87 11.94
CA ALA A 106 11.53 -0.01 11.09
C ALA A 106 10.80 0.37 9.79
N GLY A 107 10.12 -0.58 9.15
CA GLY A 107 9.29 -0.29 7.97
C GLY A 107 8.13 0.66 8.28
N LEU A 108 7.46 0.48 9.44
CA LEU A 108 6.37 1.36 9.86
C LEU A 108 6.88 2.79 10.12
N VAL A 109 8.02 2.91 10.79
CA VAL A 109 8.65 4.20 11.09
C VAL A 109 9.00 4.93 9.79
N VAL A 110 9.53 4.23 8.78
CA VAL A 110 9.82 4.84 7.47
C VAL A 110 8.56 5.39 6.80
N LEU A 111 7.43 4.67 6.85
CA LEU A 111 6.16 5.15 6.31
C LEU A 111 5.67 6.43 7.02
N VAL A 112 5.76 6.44 8.35
CA VAL A 112 5.37 7.59 9.17
C VAL A 112 6.28 8.79 8.89
N LEU A 113 7.59 8.58 8.82
CA LEU A 113 8.56 9.63 8.50
C LEU A 113 8.34 10.20 7.10
N ALA A 114 8.06 9.35 6.11
CA ALA A 114 7.75 9.80 4.76
C ALA A 114 6.51 10.71 4.75
N TYR A 115 5.45 10.32 5.46
CA TYR A 115 4.24 11.14 5.58
C TYR A 115 4.50 12.47 6.32
N LEU A 116 5.31 12.44 7.37
CA LEU A 116 5.68 13.63 8.13
C LEU A 116 6.45 14.65 7.27
N ILE A 117 7.37 14.18 6.41
CA ILE A 117 8.10 15.03 5.48
C ILE A 117 7.14 15.68 4.47
N LEU A 118 6.19 14.91 3.91
CA LEU A 118 5.18 15.45 2.99
C LEU A 118 4.30 16.50 3.66
N LEU A 119 3.93 16.29 4.92
CA LEU A 119 3.15 17.25 5.71
C LEU A 119 3.93 18.56 5.93
N LEU A 120 5.22 18.46 6.21
CA LEU A 120 6.08 19.63 6.40
C LEU A 120 6.20 20.44 5.11
N ILE A 121 6.38 19.77 3.96
CA ILE A 121 6.39 20.42 2.64
C ILE A 121 5.04 21.10 2.35
N LYS A 122 3.92 20.45 2.70
CA LYS A 122 2.59 21.05 2.58
C LYS A 122 2.45 22.32 3.41
N GLN A 123 2.93 22.34 4.65
CA GLN A 123 2.83 23.54 5.50
C GLN A 123 3.68 24.70 4.98
N ILE A 124 4.85 24.43 4.40
CA ILE A 124 5.75 25.46 3.90
C ILE A 124 5.27 26.00 2.54
N THR A 125 4.82 25.12 1.64
CA THR A 125 4.48 25.49 0.26
C THR A 125 3.00 25.84 0.08
N GLY A 126 2.12 25.44 1.00
CA GLY A 126 0.67 25.64 0.89
C GLY A 126 -0.01 24.80 -0.20
N VAL A 127 0.76 23.95 -0.90
CA VAL A 127 0.29 23.05 -1.97
C VAL A 127 0.23 21.62 -1.44
N ASP A 128 -0.85 20.90 -1.76
CA ASP A 128 -1.04 19.50 -1.39
C ASP A 128 -0.11 18.58 -2.19
N VAL A 129 1.06 18.28 -1.62
CA VAL A 129 2.05 17.33 -2.18
C VAL A 129 1.82 15.88 -1.77
N THR A 130 0.80 15.61 -0.96
CA THR A 130 0.43 14.24 -0.56
C THR A 130 -0.18 13.43 -1.69
N LEU A 131 -0.61 14.13 -2.74
CA LEU A 131 -1.12 13.55 -3.98
C LEU A 131 -0.14 13.99 -5.06
N PHE A 132 0.33 13.05 -5.89
CA PHE A 132 1.10 13.43 -7.07
C PHE A 132 0.11 14.07 -8.06
N ARG A 133 -0.13 15.37 -7.89
CA ARG A 133 -0.97 16.18 -8.76
C ARG A 133 -0.16 17.35 -9.29
N ILE A 134 -0.04 17.47 -10.61
CA ILE A 134 0.56 18.66 -11.21
C ILE A 134 -0.42 19.80 -10.97
N TYR A 135 0.03 20.76 -10.16
CA TYR A 135 -0.70 22.00 -9.96
C TYR A 135 -0.88 22.70 -11.30
N LYS A 136 -2.13 22.82 -11.72
CA LYS A 136 -2.53 23.67 -12.83
C LYS A 136 -2.98 25.00 -12.19
N PRO A 137 -2.34 26.13 -12.52
CA PRO A 137 -2.79 27.44 -12.05
C PRO A 137 -4.22 27.73 -12.50
#